data_AF-A0A916Y1V4-F1
#
_entry.id   AF-A0A916Y1V4-F1
#
_cell.length_a   1.000
_cell.length_b   1.000
_cell.length_c   1.000
_cell.angle_alpha   90.00
_cell.angle_beta   90.00
_cell.angle_gamma   90.00
#
_symmetry.space_group_name_H-M   'P 1'
#
loop_
_entity.id
_entity.type
_entity.pdbx_description
1 polymer ?
#
loop_
_entity_poly.entity_id
_entity_poly.type
_entity_poly.pdbx_seq_one_letter_code
_entity_poly.pdbx_strand_id
1 'polypeptide(L)'
;MSTLIADSPRGAVPVVRGSVHVRERVFEKTFREVSAATIGVSRGDVDVEVAEWGGGLAVRVAARLPIPELDDTGAIQAATPVIERVREMQAELASELGRLSGRDIQRVSFIVTGAVVPERRRVR
;
A
#
# COMPACT_ATOMS: atom_id res chain seq x y z
N MET A 1 -18.73 17.10 -39.02
CA MET A 1 -18.92 18.06 -37.92
C MET A 1 -18.52 17.38 -36.63
N SER A 2 -17.31 17.64 -36.17
CA SER A 2 -16.72 17.06 -34.97
C SER A 2 -16.34 18.24 -34.09
N THR A 3 -16.94 18.35 -32.90
CA THR A 3 -16.62 19.43 -31.96
C THR A 3 -16.42 18.81 -30.59
N LEU A 4 -15.13 18.51 -30.34
CA LEU A 4 -14.37 18.73 -29.11
C LEU A 4 -15.14 18.66 -27.78
N ILE A 5 -15.01 17.52 -27.11
CA ILE A 5 -15.21 17.43 -25.66
C ILE A 5 -14.04 18.17 -25.01
N ALA A 6 -14.35 19.29 -24.37
CA ALA A 6 -13.39 20.03 -23.56
C ALA A 6 -12.91 19.15 -22.40
N ASP A 7 -11.60 18.90 -22.37
CA ASP A 7 -10.91 18.30 -21.23
C ASP A 7 -10.81 19.37 -20.14
N SER A 8 -11.75 19.34 -19.19
CA SER A 8 -11.74 20.23 -18.03
C SER A 8 -10.68 19.75 -17.03
N PRO A 9 -9.76 20.62 -16.55
CA PRO A 9 -8.76 20.24 -15.57
C PRO A 9 -9.43 19.99 -14.21
N ARG A 10 -9.81 18.73 -13.94
CA ARG A 10 -10.33 18.30 -12.64
C ARG A 10 -9.16 18.20 -11.66
N GLY A 11 -9.00 19.20 -10.79
CA GLY A 11 -8.17 19.05 -9.58
C GLY A 11 -7.25 20.20 -9.20
N ALA A 12 -7.51 21.44 -9.62
CA ALA A 12 -6.82 22.57 -8.99
C ALA A 12 -7.42 22.80 -7.59
N VAL A 13 -6.78 22.24 -6.56
CA VAL A 13 -7.14 22.54 -5.16
C VAL A 13 -6.94 24.05 -4.96
N PRO A 14 -7.95 24.81 -4.51
CA PRO A 14 -7.81 26.25 -4.36
C PRO A 14 -6.65 26.53 -3.40
N VAL A 15 -5.65 27.28 -3.86
CA VAL A 15 -4.50 27.67 -3.05
C VAL A 15 -4.98 28.67 -2.01
N VAL A 16 -5.37 28.15 -0.84
CA VAL A 16 -5.75 28.98 0.31
C VAL A 16 -4.49 29.67 0.82
N ARG A 17 -4.52 30.99 0.97
CA ARG A 17 -3.39 31.73 1.55
C ARG A 17 -3.11 31.18 2.95
N GLY A 18 -1.86 30.83 3.21
CA GLY A 18 -1.43 30.16 4.45
C GLY A 18 -1.50 28.63 4.42
N SER A 19 -1.85 28.00 3.28
CA SER A 19 -1.75 26.55 3.13
C SER A 19 -0.34 26.10 2.78
N VAL A 20 0.05 24.93 3.28
CA VAL A 20 1.29 24.23 2.89
C VAL A 20 0.91 23.06 2.02
N HIS A 21 1.40 23.06 0.77
CA HIS A 21 1.21 21.93 -0.13
C HIS A 21 2.38 20.96 0.01
N VAL A 22 2.06 19.74 0.47
CA VAL A 22 3.03 18.66 0.64
C VAL A 22 2.98 17.75 -0.58
N ARG A 23 4.11 17.64 -1.29
CA ARG A 23 4.27 16.77 -2.46
C ARG A 23 4.18 15.30 -2.06
N GLU A 24 3.54 14.49 -2.87
CA GLU A 24 3.38 13.04 -2.73
C GLU A 24 4.71 12.30 -2.46
N ARG A 25 5.78 12.70 -3.14
CA ARG A 25 7.12 12.09 -3.00
C ARG A 25 7.68 12.11 -1.56
N VAL A 26 7.20 13.00 -0.69
CA VAL A 26 7.69 13.02 0.70
C VAL A 26 7.18 11.82 1.50
N PHE A 27 6.05 11.23 1.08
CA PHE A 27 5.44 10.10 1.77
C PHE A 27 6.10 8.76 1.41
N GLU A 28 6.80 8.67 0.27
CA GLU A 28 7.35 7.40 -0.24
C GLU A 28 8.16 6.61 0.79
N LYS A 29 9.10 7.28 1.47
CA LYS A 29 9.99 6.60 2.43
C LYS A 29 9.23 6.12 3.66
N THR A 30 8.32 6.94 4.18
CA THR A 30 7.54 6.61 5.37
C THR A 30 6.49 5.55 5.05
N PHE A 31 5.82 5.65 3.90
CA PHE A 31 4.85 4.66 3.44
C PHE A 31 5.51 3.32 3.20
N ARG A 32 6.74 3.28 2.68
CA ARG A 32 7.52 2.04 2.56
C ARG A 32 7.78 1.39 3.91
N GLU A 33 8.20 2.19 4.91
CA GLU A 33 8.47 1.68 6.26
C GLU A 33 7.20 1.12 6.92
N VAL A 34 6.11 1.91 6.87
CA VAL A 34 4.82 1.50 7.42
C VAL A 34 4.30 0.25 6.71
N SER A 35 4.41 0.20 5.37
CA SER A 35 3.97 -0.98 4.60
C SER A 35 4.77 -2.22 4.97
N ALA A 36 6.09 -2.11 5.14
CA ALA A 36 6.93 -3.23 5.58
C ALA A 36 6.55 -3.71 6.97
N ALA A 37 6.29 -2.78 7.90
CA ALA A 37 5.85 -3.09 9.26
C ALA A 37 4.47 -3.78 9.27
N THR A 38 3.49 -3.28 8.52
CA THR A 38 2.15 -3.87 8.41
C THR A 38 2.18 -5.26 7.77
N ILE A 39 3.01 -5.47 6.75
CA ILE A 39 3.11 -6.76 6.04
C ILE A 39 3.96 -7.77 6.84
N GLY A 40 4.84 -7.30 7.73
CA GLY A 40 5.74 -8.13 8.51
C GLY A 40 6.96 -8.62 7.73
N VAL A 41 7.46 -7.82 6.78
CA VAL A 41 8.64 -8.12 5.96
C VAL A 41 9.70 -7.02 6.09
N SER A 42 10.91 -7.27 5.57
CA SER A 42 11.94 -6.25 5.54
C SER A 42 11.55 -5.10 4.60
N ARG A 43 11.96 -3.88 4.93
CA ARG A 43 11.84 -2.70 4.06
C ARG A 43 12.43 -2.91 2.67
N GLY A 44 13.47 -3.75 2.56
CA GLY A 44 14.08 -4.10 1.27
C GLY A 44 13.20 -4.99 0.39
N ASP A 45 12.21 -5.67 0.95
CA ASP A 45 11.25 -6.52 0.25
C ASP A 45 9.96 -5.79 -0.12
N VAL A 46 9.90 -4.47 0.13
CA VAL A 46 8.75 -3.61 -0.18
C VAL A 46 9.17 -2.44 -1.06
N ASP A 47 8.48 -2.29 -2.17
CA ASP A 47 8.52 -1.12 -3.02
C ASP A 47 7.18 -0.39 -3.00
N VAL A 48 7.22 0.94 -2.96
CA VAL A 48 6.04 1.80 -2.85
C VAL A 48 6.16 2.94 -3.84
N GLU A 49 5.11 3.09 -4.65
CA GLU A 49 4.90 4.25 -5.52
C GLU A 49 3.68 5.02 -5.01
N VAL A 50 3.79 6.35 -4.94
CA VAL A 50 2.72 7.24 -4.49
C VAL A 50 2.42 8.25 -5.59
N ALA A 51 1.15 8.40 -5.94
CA ALA A 51 0.69 9.37 -6.90
C ALA A 51 -0.56 10.09 -6.39
N GLU A 52 -0.82 11.30 -6.88
CA GLU A 52 -2.11 11.94 -6.65
C GLU A 52 -3.16 11.38 -7.61
N TRP A 53 -4.34 11.05 -7.08
CA TRP A 53 -5.44 10.54 -7.88
C TRP A 53 -6.78 10.86 -7.22
N GLY A 54 -7.74 11.36 -8.01
CA GLY A 54 -9.11 11.58 -7.53
C GLY A 54 -9.23 12.50 -6.31
N GLY A 55 -8.34 13.49 -6.17
CA GLY A 55 -8.32 14.42 -5.03
C GLY A 55 -7.65 13.88 -3.75
N GLY A 56 -7.17 12.63 -3.77
CA GLY A 56 -6.41 12.02 -2.69
C GLY A 56 -5.12 11.37 -3.18
N LEU A 57 -4.64 10.37 -2.44
CA LEU A 57 -3.47 9.58 -2.81
C LEU A 57 -3.88 8.24 -3.40
N ALA A 58 -3.19 7.83 -4.46
CA ALA A 58 -3.12 6.46 -4.92
C ALA A 58 -1.76 5.88 -4.51
N VAL A 59 -1.79 4.71 -3.89
CA VAL A 59 -0.59 4.02 -3.42
C VAL A 59 -0.52 2.66 -4.10
N ARG A 60 0.64 2.36 -4.67
CA ARG A 60 0.96 1.03 -5.18
C ARG A 60 2.03 0.42 -4.29
N VAL A 61 1.74 -0.74 -3.73
CA VAL A 61 2.64 -1.50 -2.86
C VAL A 61 3.00 -2.80 -3.56
N ALA A 62 4.28 -3.02 -3.80
CA ALA A 62 4.81 -4.26 -4.33
C ALA A 62 5.65 -4.93 -3.24
N ALA A 63 5.23 -6.10 -2.78
CA ALA A 63 5.87 -6.76 -1.65
C ALA A 63 5.92 -8.27 -1.81
N ARG A 64 6.91 -8.90 -1.17
CA ARG A 64 6.89 -10.34 -0.96
C ARG A 64 5.96 -10.68 0.21
N LEU A 65 5.19 -11.76 0.08
CA LEU A 65 4.29 -12.20 1.13
C LEU A 65 4.91 -13.28 2.02
N PRO A 66 4.76 -13.20 3.35
CA PRO A 66 5.15 -14.28 4.24
C PRO A 66 4.15 -15.45 4.12
N ILE A 67 4.60 -16.55 3.51
CA ILE A 67 3.79 -17.77 3.33
C ILE A 67 4.32 -18.86 4.27
N PRO A 68 3.45 -19.59 4.98
CA PRO A 68 3.88 -20.73 5.80
C PRO A 68 4.56 -21.83 4.95
N GLU A 69 5.39 -22.65 5.58
CA GLU A 69 6.03 -23.78 4.92
C GLU A 69 4.98 -24.76 4.39
N LEU A 70 5.21 -25.31 3.20
CA LEU A 70 4.23 -26.17 2.51
C LEU A 70 4.16 -27.60 3.08
N ASP A 71 5.12 -27.98 3.92
CA ASP A 71 5.17 -29.24 4.65
C ASP A 71 4.36 -29.19 5.96
N ASP A 72 4.16 -28.02 6.54
CA ASP A 72 3.30 -27.79 7.71
C ASP A 72 1.82 -27.72 7.29
N THR A 73 1.23 -28.89 7.03
CA THR A 73 -0.17 -29.04 6.61
C THR A 73 -1.15 -28.45 7.64
N GLY A 74 -0.77 -28.42 8.93
CA GLY A 74 -1.56 -27.80 10.00
C GLY A 74 -1.58 -26.28 9.90
N ALA A 75 -0.42 -25.66 9.65
CA ALA A 75 -0.32 -24.21 9.42
C ALA A 75 -1.04 -23.77 8.14
N ILE A 76 -1.04 -24.59 7.09
CA ILE A 76 -1.74 -24.28 5.83
C ILE A 76 -3.26 -24.25 6.04
N GLN A 77 -3.82 -25.23 6.75
CA GLN A 77 -5.27 -25.29 6.99
C GLN A 77 -5.76 -24.21 7.96
N ALA A 78 -4.90 -23.76 8.88
CA ALA A 78 -5.22 -22.68 9.81
C ALA A 78 -4.94 -21.28 9.23
N ALA A 79 -4.27 -21.17 8.08
CA ALA A 79 -3.92 -19.88 7.49
C ALA A 79 -5.09 -19.29 6.70
N THR A 80 -5.27 -17.97 6.83
CA THR A 80 -6.17 -17.19 5.97
C THR A 80 -5.74 -17.36 4.50
N PRO A 81 -6.69 -17.60 3.58
CA PRO A 81 -6.41 -17.63 2.16
C PRO A 81 -5.69 -16.37 1.69
N VAL A 82 -4.74 -16.52 0.76
CA VAL A 82 -3.88 -15.41 0.30
C VAL A 82 -4.69 -14.20 -0.19
N ILE A 83 -5.78 -14.44 -0.93
CA ILE A 83 -6.64 -13.38 -1.46
C ILE A 83 -7.29 -12.57 -0.33
N GLU A 84 -7.80 -13.26 0.69
CA GLU A 84 -8.47 -12.64 1.83
C GLU A 84 -7.48 -11.85 2.67
N ARG A 85 -6.30 -12.44 2.93
CA ARG A 85 -5.20 -11.77 3.61
C ARG A 85 -4.74 -10.50 2.90
N VAL A 86 -4.62 -10.54 1.56
CA VAL A 86 -4.26 -9.35 0.78
C VAL A 86 -5.35 -8.28 0.87
N ARG A 87 -6.63 -8.65 0.90
CA ARG A 87 -7.73 -7.69 1.08
C ARG A 87 -7.70 -7.03 2.45
N GLU A 88 -7.46 -7.81 3.51
CA GLU A 88 -7.29 -7.29 4.87
C GLU A 88 -6.11 -6.31 4.94
N MET A 89 -4.95 -6.70 4.41
CA MET A 89 -3.77 -5.81 4.31
C MET A 89 -4.05 -4.56 3.48
N GLN A 90 -4.79 -4.65 2.38
CA GLN A 90 -5.17 -3.47 1.59
C GLN A 90 -6.00 -2.48 2.41
N ALA A 91 -6.98 -2.98 3.18
CA ALA A 91 -7.80 -2.14 4.04
C ALA A 91 -7.00 -1.54 5.20
N GLU A 92 -6.12 -2.32 5.82
CA GLU A 92 -5.25 -1.87 6.90
C GLU A 92 -4.26 -0.80 6.42
N LEU A 93 -3.59 -1.03 5.28
CA LEU A 93 -2.70 -0.06 4.66
C LEU A 93 -3.43 1.22 4.27
N ALA A 94 -4.62 1.13 3.66
CA ALA A 94 -5.40 2.32 3.34
C ALA A 94 -5.70 3.16 4.60
N SER A 95 -6.05 2.49 5.69
CA SER A 95 -6.35 3.13 6.98
C SER A 95 -5.11 3.78 7.60
N GLU A 96 -3.99 3.06 7.70
CA GLU A 96 -2.77 3.53 8.34
C GLU A 96 -2.08 4.63 7.53
N LEU A 97 -1.99 4.48 6.21
CA LEU A 97 -1.41 5.50 5.33
C LEU A 97 -2.27 6.77 5.30
N GLY A 98 -3.59 6.64 5.36
CA GLY A 98 -4.50 7.77 5.48
C GLY A 98 -4.31 8.54 6.79
N ARG A 99 -4.23 7.82 7.92
CA ARG A 99 -3.91 8.40 9.23
C ARG A 99 -2.57 9.14 9.22
N LEU A 100 -1.54 8.50 8.68
CA LEU A 100 -0.18 9.04 8.66
C LEU A 100 -0.05 10.29 7.78
N SER A 101 -0.66 10.28 6.59
CA SER A 101 -0.55 11.39 5.65
C SER A 101 -1.54 12.52 5.93
N GLY A 102 -2.59 12.27 6.71
CA GLY A 102 -3.71 13.19 6.88
C GLY A 102 -4.48 13.44 5.58
N ARG A 103 -4.31 12.56 4.58
CA ARG A 103 -4.94 12.63 3.26
C ARG A 103 -5.72 11.35 3.00
N ASP A 104 -6.82 11.47 2.28
CA ASP A 104 -7.61 10.30 1.89
C ASP A 104 -6.82 9.42 0.89
N ILE A 105 -6.78 8.12 1.16
CA ILE A 105 -6.24 7.12 0.24
C ILE A 105 -7.37 6.60 -0.64
N GLN A 106 -7.39 7.06 -1.88
CA GLN A 106 -8.47 6.74 -2.82
C GLN A 106 -8.28 5.37 -3.49
N ARG A 107 -7.04 4.89 -3.56
CA ARG A 107 -6.72 3.61 -4.18
C ARG A 107 -5.47 3.00 -3.56
N VAL A 108 -5.56 1.73 -3.17
CA VAL A 108 -4.40 0.91 -2.84
C VAL A 108 -4.34 -0.24 -3.85
N SER A 109 -3.24 -0.33 -4.58
CA SER A 109 -2.96 -1.45 -5.48
C SER A 109 -1.85 -2.30 -4.85
N PHE A 110 -2.13 -3.57 -4.58
CA PHE A 110 -1.17 -4.49 -3.98
C PHE A 110 -0.67 -5.49 -5.02
N ILE A 111 0.65 -5.64 -5.15
CA ILE A 111 1.30 -6.57 -6.07
C ILE A 111 2.17 -7.52 -5.24
N VAL A 112 1.88 -8.81 -5.37
CA VAL A 112 2.70 -9.85 -4.78
C VAL A 112 3.86 -10.14 -5.72
N THR A 113 5.08 -9.78 -5.32
CA THR A 113 6.29 -9.98 -6.13
C THR A 113 7.01 -11.30 -5.85
N GLY A 114 6.67 -11.97 -4.75
CA GLY A 114 7.22 -13.25 -4.37
C GLY A 114 6.71 -13.72 -3.01
N ALA A 115 7.29 -14.82 -2.53
CA ALA A 115 7.02 -15.37 -1.19
C ALA A 115 8.31 -15.36 -0.36
N VAL A 116 8.17 -15.09 0.93
CA VAL A 116 9.22 -15.29 1.93
C VAL A 116 8.72 -16.36 2.90
N VAL A 117 9.57 -17.34 3.17
CA VAL A 117 9.29 -18.34 4.21
C VAL A 117 9.92 -17.83 5.50
N PRO A 118 9.13 -17.50 6.53
CA PRO A 118 9.68 -17.01 7.78
C PRO A 118 10.39 -18.16 8.53
N GLU A 119 11.71 -18.06 8.69
CA GLU A 119 12.50 -19.03 9.48
C GLU A 119 12.07 -18.98 10.95
N ARG A 120 11.38 -20.01 11.44
CA ARG A 120 11.07 -20.15 12.86
C ARG A 120 12.34 -20.57 13.61
N ARG A 121 12.94 -19.64 14.36
CA ARG A 121 14.04 -19.92 15.29
C ARG A 121 13.55 -20.91 16.36
N ARG A 122 13.98 -22.17 16.26
CA ARG A 122 13.73 -23.20 17.27
C ARG A 122 14.45 -22.81 18.56
N VAL A 123 13.72 -22.32 19.56
CA VAL A 123 14.24 -22.21 20.94
C VAL A 123 14.43 -23.62 21.49
N ARG A 124 15.65 -23.89 21.98
CA ARG A 124 16.08 -25.17 22.54
C ARG A 124 16.11 -25.08 24.05
#